data_AF-A0A3S4MUT5-F1
#
_entry.id   AF-A0A3S4MUT5-F1
#
_cell.length_a   1.000
_cell.length_b   1.000
_cell.length_c   1.000
_cell.angle_alpha   90.00
_cell.angle_beta   90.00
_cell.angle_gamma   90.00
#
_symmetry.space_group_name_H-M   'P 1'
#
loop_
_entity.id
_entity.type
_entity.pdbx_description
1 polymer ?
#
loop_
_entity_poly.entity_id
_entity_poly.type
_entity_poly.pdbx_seq_one_letter_code
_entity_poly.pdbx_strand_id
1 'polypeptide(L)'
;MKKKLFLLGFGIISSYLLSQNGGVGIGTTSPDASAILDINSTNKGVLAPRIALTSTTDTTTIPSPATGLLVYNTGTAGLSFAGYVFWNGSEWRSLNNSSLTIGTIGNLLCSNATLSPETYTQNVPYSGTLTIPYTGGNGGTYPSQIISSNGLTATLQAGNLATGTGNLIYNVSGTPTVSSPTVTNFTINAGGKTCTASVGIKNTIGVGSEIYWYGTAPANVGSGGLNATTTVPQNYMSYYAPDMPVIEGVRLDIYFIDNVTASGTVSEMIRLVNVSGANVKVNFSLLSSFNSFGASNVWLGNGQFINLDNGNYNGDGLNMTTSSTPQSIPDTTILEFQNEITTVHLTINGHWYRAEFFTVIDNNNTTATNDDIRRAGIVIKRLK
;
A
#
# COMPACT_ATOMS: atom_id res chain seq x y z
N MET A 1 66.65 -67.18 59.14
CA MET A 1 65.38 -66.60 58.64
C MET A 1 65.68 -65.22 58.05
N LYS A 2 65.51 -65.05 56.73
CA LYS A 2 65.79 -63.80 56.01
C LYS A 2 64.59 -62.85 56.14
N LYS A 3 64.75 -61.67 56.75
CA LYS A 3 63.72 -60.62 56.78
C LYS A 3 63.74 -59.86 55.44
N LYS A 4 62.63 -59.88 54.71
CA LYS A 4 62.44 -59.13 53.47
C LYS A 4 62.16 -57.66 53.80
N LEU A 5 62.94 -56.77 53.21
CA LEU A 5 62.73 -55.33 53.17
C LEU A 5 61.59 -55.04 52.20
N PHE A 6 60.51 -54.41 52.65
CA PHE A 6 59.39 -53.98 51.81
C PHE A 6 59.52 -52.46 51.62
N LEU A 7 59.88 -52.03 50.40
CA LEU A 7 59.91 -50.61 50.03
C LEU A 7 58.47 -50.15 49.77
N LEU A 8 58.00 -49.18 50.55
CA LEU A 8 56.76 -48.44 50.30
C LEU A 8 57.04 -47.41 49.19
N GLY A 9 56.56 -47.66 47.97
CA GLY A 9 56.55 -46.66 46.90
C GLY A 9 55.34 -45.74 47.06
N PHE A 10 55.56 -44.53 47.57
CA PHE A 10 54.56 -43.48 47.66
C PHE A 10 54.95 -42.30 46.75
N GLY A 11 54.03 -41.88 45.89
CA GLY A 11 53.98 -40.54 45.29
C GLY A 11 54.75 -40.34 43.99
N ILE A 12 54.02 -40.19 42.88
CA ILE A 12 53.72 -38.89 42.26
C ILE A 12 52.59 -39.17 41.25
N ILE A 13 51.33 -39.01 41.70
CA ILE A 13 50.26 -38.65 40.77
C ILE A 13 50.30 -37.13 40.78
N SER A 14 50.83 -36.54 39.70
CA SER A 14 50.74 -35.11 39.46
C SER A 14 49.26 -34.76 39.39
N SER A 15 48.72 -34.32 40.52
CA SER A 15 47.44 -33.66 40.57
C SER A 15 47.69 -32.27 40.02
N TYR A 16 47.28 -32.03 38.77
CA TYR A 16 47.04 -30.67 38.30
C TYR A 16 45.82 -30.13 39.04
N LEU A 17 45.99 -29.82 40.33
CA LEU A 17 45.16 -28.90 41.06
C LEU A 17 45.60 -27.50 40.65
N LEU A 18 45.08 -27.02 39.52
CA LEU A 18 45.06 -25.59 39.29
C LEU A 18 43.89 -25.02 40.09
N SER A 19 44.25 -24.51 41.27
CA SER A 19 43.54 -23.41 41.90
C SER A 19 43.27 -22.34 40.83
N GLN A 20 41.99 -22.15 40.48
CA GLN A 20 41.55 -20.94 39.81
C GLN A 20 40.61 -20.21 40.76
N ASN A 21 40.87 -18.91 40.93
CA ASN A 21 40.13 -17.97 41.77
C ASN A 21 38.65 -17.87 41.34
N GLY A 22 37.83 -18.85 41.67
CA GLY A 22 36.39 -18.86 41.43
C GLY A 22 35.94 -19.24 40.02
N GLY A 23 36.69 -18.92 38.95
CA GLY A 23 36.28 -19.15 37.55
C GLY A 23 36.91 -20.37 36.83
N VAL A 24 36.27 -20.83 35.76
CA VAL A 24 36.74 -21.90 34.85
C VAL A 24 37.28 -21.28 33.56
N GLY A 25 38.54 -21.56 33.22
CA GLY A 25 39.14 -21.21 31.92
C GLY A 25 39.21 -22.39 30.96
N ILE A 26 38.78 -22.21 29.71
CA ILE A 26 38.99 -23.17 28.61
C ILE A 26 39.82 -22.48 27.52
N GLY A 27 41.04 -22.96 27.29
CA GLY A 27 41.97 -22.34 26.33
C GLY A 27 42.67 -21.08 26.86
N THR A 28 42.46 -20.71 28.12
CA THR A 28 43.21 -19.68 28.86
C THR A 28 43.58 -20.18 30.25
N THR A 29 44.75 -19.77 30.75
CA THR A 29 45.19 -20.01 32.14
C THR A 29 44.93 -18.80 33.05
N SER A 30 44.42 -17.70 32.49
CA SER A 30 44.06 -16.49 33.22
C SER A 30 42.66 -16.03 32.75
N PRO A 31 41.59 -16.68 33.22
CA PRO A 31 40.22 -16.23 32.97
C PRO A 31 40.03 -14.77 33.38
N ASP A 32 39.18 -14.05 32.65
CA ASP A 32 38.74 -12.72 33.07
C ASP A 32 38.14 -12.77 34.48
N ALA A 33 38.53 -11.82 35.34
CA ALA A 33 38.13 -11.80 36.75
C ALA A 33 36.61 -11.61 36.95
N SER A 34 35.90 -11.11 35.94
CA SER A 34 34.44 -10.98 35.94
C SER A 34 33.69 -12.22 35.45
N ALA A 35 34.40 -13.25 34.98
CA ALA A 35 33.81 -14.44 34.36
C ALA A 35 33.90 -15.68 35.25
N ILE A 36 32.76 -16.36 35.45
CA ILE A 36 32.75 -17.71 36.04
C ILE A 36 33.19 -18.78 35.02
N LEU A 37 33.06 -18.50 33.73
CA LEU A 37 33.51 -19.32 32.61
C LEU A 37 34.09 -18.40 31.52
N ASP A 38 35.38 -18.55 31.23
CA ASP A 38 36.08 -17.84 30.15
C ASP A 38 36.61 -18.85 29.12
N ILE A 39 36.29 -18.63 27.85
CA ILE A 39 36.63 -19.53 26.75
C ILE A 39 37.40 -18.74 25.70
N ASN A 40 38.68 -19.08 25.54
CA ASN A 40 39.55 -18.47 24.55
C ASN A 40 39.97 -19.47 23.47
N SER A 41 39.73 -19.12 22.21
CA SER A 41 40.22 -19.87 21.05
C SER A 41 40.28 -18.97 19.83
N THR A 42 41.25 -19.20 18.95
CA THR A 42 41.37 -18.48 17.66
C THR A 42 40.62 -19.17 16.52
N ASN A 43 40.16 -20.41 16.71
CA ASN A 43 39.58 -21.21 15.64
C ASN A 43 38.50 -22.23 16.09
N LYS A 44 37.99 -22.14 17.32
CA LYS A 44 36.89 -22.98 17.84
C LYS A 44 35.78 -22.11 18.43
N GLY A 45 34.57 -22.66 18.48
CA GLY A 45 33.40 -22.05 19.12
C GLY A 45 32.79 -22.96 20.19
N VAL A 46 31.63 -22.56 20.72
CA VAL A 46 30.88 -23.29 21.73
C VAL A 46 29.63 -23.90 21.10
N LEU A 47 29.40 -25.20 21.35
CA LEU A 47 28.12 -25.84 21.08
C LEU A 47 27.33 -25.93 22.39
N ALA A 48 26.17 -25.28 22.44
CA ALA A 48 25.23 -25.49 23.55
C ALA A 48 24.62 -26.91 23.47
N PRO A 49 24.03 -27.42 24.57
CA PRO A 49 23.26 -28.66 24.54
C PRO A 49 22.24 -28.66 23.39
N ARG A 50 22.23 -29.74 22.60
CA ARG A 50 21.33 -29.90 21.45
C ARG A 50 20.10 -30.69 21.88
N ILE A 51 18.96 -30.03 21.96
CA ILE A 51 17.73 -30.54 22.58
C ILE A 51 16.61 -30.53 21.54
N ALA A 52 15.81 -31.59 21.47
CA ALA A 52 14.65 -31.64 20.59
C ALA A 52 13.41 -31.19 21.38
N LEU A 53 13.12 -29.88 21.38
CA LEU A 53 12.00 -29.31 22.12
C LEU A 53 10.66 -29.61 21.42
N THR A 54 9.62 -29.87 22.22
CA THR A 54 8.28 -30.23 21.72
C THR A 54 7.36 -29.05 21.48
N SER A 55 7.61 -27.91 22.15
CA SER A 55 6.83 -26.67 21.99
C SER A 55 7.61 -25.47 22.52
N THR A 56 7.10 -24.26 22.31
CA THR A 56 7.69 -23.05 22.91
C THR A 56 7.56 -23.02 24.43
N THR A 57 6.64 -23.79 25.03
CA THR A 57 6.44 -23.85 26.47
C THR A 57 6.92 -25.16 27.07
N ASP A 58 7.83 -25.87 26.38
CA ASP A 58 8.31 -27.18 26.82
C ASP A 58 9.17 -27.08 28.08
N THR A 59 8.59 -27.45 29.22
CA THR A 59 9.30 -27.59 30.50
C THR A 59 9.42 -29.05 30.91
N THR A 60 9.24 -30.00 29.98
CA THR A 60 9.25 -31.45 30.26
C THR A 60 10.56 -32.07 29.80
N THR A 61 11.04 -31.74 28.61
CA THR A 61 12.35 -32.18 28.12
C THR A 61 13.48 -31.61 28.97
N ILE A 62 13.30 -30.39 29.46
CA ILE A 62 14.15 -29.76 30.47
C ILE A 62 13.25 -29.34 31.64
N PRO A 63 13.17 -30.14 32.72
CA PRO A 63 12.37 -29.80 33.91
C PRO A 63 12.83 -28.50 34.57
N SER A 64 11.89 -27.61 34.86
CA SER A 64 12.13 -26.31 35.54
C SER A 64 13.29 -25.51 34.91
N PRO A 65 13.21 -25.16 33.62
CA PRO A 65 14.30 -24.47 32.93
C PRO A 65 14.57 -23.11 33.59
N ALA A 66 15.83 -22.82 33.88
CA ALA A 66 16.24 -21.55 34.47
C ALA A 66 16.03 -20.39 33.47
N THR A 67 15.62 -19.23 33.95
CA THR A 67 15.53 -18.02 33.09
C THR A 67 16.93 -17.67 32.56
N GLY A 68 17.04 -17.45 31.25
CA GLY A 68 18.30 -17.24 30.55
C GLY A 68 19.01 -18.53 30.08
N LEU A 69 18.46 -19.71 30.37
CA LEU A 69 19.04 -20.98 29.92
C LEU A 69 19.07 -21.05 28.39
N LEU A 70 20.27 -21.18 27.81
CA LEU A 70 20.52 -21.25 26.37
C LEU A 70 20.73 -22.69 25.90
N VAL A 71 19.99 -23.11 24.88
CA VAL A 71 20.13 -24.41 24.22
C VAL A 71 20.06 -24.26 22.70
N TYR A 72 20.51 -25.27 21.97
CA TYR A 72 20.24 -25.40 20.54
C TYR A 72 19.04 -26.32 20.33
N ASN A 73 17.90 -25.80 19.89
CA ASN A 73 16.78 -26.64 19.47
C ASN A 73 17.12 -27.34 18.15
N THR A 74 17.00 -28.67 18.09
CA THR A 74 17.31 -29.44 16.88
C THR A 74 16.26 -29.31 15.79
N GLY A 75 15.03 -28.88 16.14
CA GLY A 75 13.91 -28.80 15.20
C GLY A 75 13.31 -30.15 14.81
N THR A 76 13.72 -31.25 15.46
CA THR A 76 13.33 -32.62 15.11
C THR A 76 12.17 -33.19 15.93
N ALA A 77 11.65 -32.41 16.90
CA ALA A 77 10.46 -32.74 17.68
C ALA A 77 9.31 -31.78 17.32
N GLY A 78 8.46 -31.39 18.28
CA GLY A 78 7.28 -30.57 18.00
C GLY A 78 7.55 -29.07 17.75
N LEU A 79 8.63 -28.50 18.29
CA LEU A 79 9.07 -27.15 17.94
C LEU A 79 10.01 -27.23 16.73
N SER A 80 9.49 -26.91 15.54
CA SER A 80 10.21 -27.05 14.26
C SER A 80 11.35 -26.06 14.03
N PHE A 81 11.43 -24.97 14.82
CA PHE A 81 12.49 -23.99 14.72
C PHE A 81 13.86 -24.60 15.10
N ALA A 82 14.75 -24.82 14.15
CA ALA A 82 16.11 -25.29 14.41
C ALA A 82 17.06 -24.10 14.66
N GLY A 83 17.65 -24.01 15.85
CA GLY A 83 18.55 -22.91 16.19
C GLY A 83 18.73 -22.69 17.69
N TYR A 84 19.52 -21.67 18.04
CA TYR A 84 19.71 -21.28 19.43
C TYR A 84 18.45 -20.61 19.99
N VAL A 85 18.01 -21.08 21.14
CA VAL A 85 16.86 -20.56 21.89
C VAL A 85 17.21 -20.42 23.36
N PHE A 86 16.60 -19.44 24.02
CA PHE A 86 16.72 -19.28 25.47
C PHE A 86 15.35 -19.30 26.15
N TRP A 87 15.32 -19.79 27.38
CA TRP A 87 14.12 -19.74 28.22
C TRP A 87 13.97 -18.35 28.84
N ASN A 88 12.89 -17.63 28.53
CA ASN A 88 12.68 -16.28 29.08
C ASN A 88 11.94 -16.26 30.44
N GLY A 89 11.65 -17.43 31.02
CA GLY A 89 10.81 -17.58 32.21
C GLY A 89 9.41 -18.14 31.92
N SER A 90 8.93 -18.00 30.68
CA SER A 90 7.59 -18.45 30.26
C SER A 90 7.58 -19.26 28.95
N GLU A 91 8.49 -18.95 28.02
CA GLU A 91 8.62 -19.62 26.73
C GLU A 91 10.09 -19.64 26.26
N TRP A 92 10.40 -20.60 25.38
CA TRP A 92 11.60 -20.67 24.57
C TRP A 92 11.49 -19.67 23.42
N ARG A 93 12.41 -18.71 23.39
CA ARG A 93 12.49 -17.65 22.36
C ARG A 93 13.78 -17.74 21.58
N SER A 94 13.79 -17.23 20.35
CA SER A 94 15.03 -17.06 19.59
C SER A 94 15.95 -16.04 20.26
N LEU A 95 17.23 -16.04 19.90
CA LEU A 95 18.25 -15.14 20.48
C LEU A 95 17.92 -13.65 20.34
N ASN A 96 17.20 -13.23 19.30
CA ASN A 96 16.73 -11.84 19.14
C ASN A 96 15.47 -11.54 19.97
N ASN A 97 15.12 -12.42 20.91
CA ASN A 97 13.94 -12.33 21.75
C ASN A 97 12.61 -12.32 20.97
N SER A 98 12.52 -12.94 19.79
CA SER A 98 11.24 -13.15 19.09
C SER A 98 10.50 -14.36 19.65
N SER A 99 9.17 -14.29 19.70
CA SER A 99 8.36 -15.47 20.02
C SER A 99 8.41 -16.46 18.85
N LEU A 100 8.45 -17.75 19.16
CA LEU A 100 8.41 -18.85 18.19
C LEU A 100 7.01 -19.47 18.08
N THR A 101 6.03 -18.90 18.78
CA THR A 101 4.63 -19.32 18.68
C THR A 101 4.06 -19.01 17.30
N ILE A 102 2.99 -19.69 16.90
CA ILE A 102 2.29 -19.37 15.66
C ILE A 102 1.58 -18.03 15.83
N GLY A 103 1.80 -17.13 14.87
CA GLY A 103 1.19 -15.82 14.82
C GLY A 103 -0.31 -15.89 14.57
N THR A 104 -1.08 -15.13 15.31
CA THR A 104 -2.51 -14.93 15.09
C THR A 104 -2.82 -13.44 14.99
N ILE A 105 -3.83 -13.11 14.19
CA ILE A 105 -4.31 -11.75 13.95
C ILE A 105 -5.80 -11.69 14.32
N GLY A 106 -6.24 -10.60 14.92
CA GLY A 106 -7.65 -10.32 15.17
C GLY A 106 -8.42 -10.04 13.87
N ASN A 107 -7.94 -9.08 13.07
CA ASN A 107 -8.50 -8.75 11.76
C ASN A 107 -7.43 -8.29 10.74
N LEU A 108 -7.59 -8.69 9.48
CA LEU A 108 -6.83 -8.16 8.33
C LEU A 108 -7.63 -7.05 7.64
N LEU A 109 -7.00 -5.91 7.37
CA LEU A 109 -7.64 -4.72 6.82
C LEU A 109 -7.33 -4.56 5.32
N CYS A 110 -7.67 -5.57 4.50
CA CYS A 110 -7.38 -5.53 3.05
C CYS A 110 -8.03 -4.35 2.31
N SER A 111 -9.13 -3.79 2.82
CA SER A 111 -9.74 -2.55 2.29
C SER A 111 -8.83 -1.33 2.40
N ASN A 112 -7.83 -1.38 3.29
CA ASN A 112 -6.86 -0.33 3.54
C ASN A 112 -5.48 -0.70 2.96
N ALA A 113 -5.44 -1.67 2.05
CA ALA A 113 -4.22 -2.07 1.37
C ALA A 113 -3.70 -0.92 0.49
N THR A 114 -2.40 -0.63 0.59
CA THR A 114 -1.75 0.41 -0.22
C THR A 114 -0.65 -0.19 -1.07
N LEU A 115 -0.61 0.18 -2.34
CA LEU A 115 0.46 -0.18 -3.27
C LEU A 115 1.34 1.05 -3.53
N SER A 116 2.66 0.89 -3.54
CA SER A 116 3.61 1.97 -3.84
C SER A 116 4.72 1.47 -4.77
N PRO A 117 4.85 1.97 -6.01
CA PRO A 117 4.00 2.98 -6.67
C PRO A 117 2.54 2.53 -6.85
N GLU A 118 1.57 3.46 -6.76
CA GLU A 118 0.13 3.13 -6.75
C GLU A 118 -0.39 2.53 -8.05
N THR A 119 0.27 2.83 -9.17
CA THR A 119 -0.16 2.44 -10.51
C THR A 119 0.87 1.56 -11.20
N TYR A 120 0.39 0.74 -12.12
CA TYR A 120 1.23 -0.08 -12.99
C TYR A 120 0.74 -0.02 -14.44
N THR A 121 1.65 -0.20 -15.39
CA THR A 121 1.38 -0.14 -16.83
C THR A 121 1.63 -1.50 -17.46
N GLN A 122 0.70 -1.95 -18.30
CA GLN A 122 0.82 -3.19 -19.05
C GLN A 122 2.14 -3.23 -19.81
N ASN A 123 2.82 -4.38 -19.76
CA ASN A 123 4.10 -4.64 -20.43
C ASN A 123 5.29 -3.79 -19.94
N VAL A 124 5.15 -3.00 -18.87
CA VAL A 124 6.25 -2.25 -18.26
C VAL A 124 6.66 -2.93 -16.95
N PRO A 125 7.95 -3.25 -16.74
CA PRO A 125 8.39 -3.83 -15.47
C PRO A 125 7.99 -2.97 -14.27
N TYR A 126 7.42 -3.61 -13.25
CA TYR A 126 6.98 -2.99 -12.01
C TYR A 126 7.82 -3.49 -10.84
N SER A 127 8.17 -2.58 -9.93
CA SER A 127 8.77 -2.88 -8.64
C SER A 127 8.18 -1.94 -7.59
N GLY A 128 7.68 -2.50 -6.50
CA GLY A 128 7.02 -1.74 -5.46
C GLY A 128 6.72 -2.55 -4.22
N THR A 129 5.91 -2.00 -3.33
CA THR A 129 5.51 -2.60 -2.07
C THR A 129 4.01 -2.56 -1.89
N LEU A 130 3.41 -3.68 -1.50
CA LEU A 130 2.02 -3.78 -1.07
C LEU A 130 1.99 -3.90 0.46
N THR A 131 1.35 -2.95 1.12
CA THR A 131 1.23 -2.91 2.59
C THR A 131 -0.19 -3.27 2.99
N ILE A 132 -0.35 -4.28 3.85
CA ILE A 132 -1.64 -4.74 4.38
C ILE A 132 -1.68 -4.51 5.89
N PRO A 133 -2.47 -3.55 6.39
CA PRO A 133 -2.62 -3.34 7.83
C PRO A 133 -3.39 -4.48 8.50
N TYR A 134 -3.10 -4.71 9.78
CA TYR A 134 -3.83 -5.65 10.62
C TYR A 134 -3.95 -5.17 12.07
N THR A 135 -4.87 -5.79 12.81
CA THR A 135 -5.13 -5.54 14.23
C THR A 135 -5.14 -6.85 15.02
N GLY A 136 -4.80 -6.80 16.32
CA GLY A 136 -4.81 -7.95 17.20
C GLY A 136 -3.71 -8.98 16.93
N GLY A 137 -2.54 -8.57 16.44
CA GLY A 137 -1.36 -9.41 16.35
C GLY A 137 -0.86 -9.85 17.73
N ASN A 138 -0.43 -11.10 17.86
CA ASN A 138 0.03 -11.68 19.13
C ASN A 138 1.57 -11.70 19.31
N GLY A 139 2.35 -11.17 18.36
CA GLY A 139 3.82 -11.27 18.40
C GLY A 139 4.41 -12.55 17.77
N GLY A 140 3.56 -13.51 17.42
CA GLY A 140 3.98 -14.82 16.90
C GLY A 140 4.46 -14.79 15.45
N THR A 141 4.99 -15.92 15.00
CA THR A 141 5.58 -16.10 13.67
C THR A 141 4.55 -16.24 12.55
N TYR A 142 4.89 -15.79 11.36
CA TYR A 142 4.14 -16.08 10.13
C TYR A 142 5.10 -16.55 9.03
N PRO A 143 4.67 -17.49 8.17
CA PRO A 143 5.50 -18.02 7.10
C PRO A 143 5.64 -17.02 5.95
N SER A 144 6.57 -17.27 5.03
CA SER A 144 6.61 -16.55 3.77
C SER A 144 5.37 -16.86 2.93
N GLN A 145 4.97 -15.92 2.08
CA GLN A 145 3.84 -16.07 1.18
C GLN A 145 4.19 -15.49 -0.19
N ILE A 146 3.84 -16.20 -1.27
CA ILE A 146 3.99 -15.75 -2.65
C ILE A 146 2.61 -15.78 -3.30
N ILE A 147 2.19 -14.67 -3.91
CA ILE A 147 0.89 -14.53 -4.56
C ILE A 147 1.12 -13.86 -5.92
N SER A 148 0.65 -14.48 -7.00
CA SER A 148 0.77 -13.91 -8.35
C SER A 148 -0.61 -13.62 -8.94
N SER A 149 -0.75 -12.47 -9.58
CA SER A 149 -2.00 -11.99 -10.19
C SER A 149 -1.69 -10.95 -11.26
N ASN A 150 -2.31 -11.06 -12.45
CA ASN A 150 -2.11 -10.15 -13.59
C ASN A 150 -0.63 -9.83 -13.92
N GLY A 151 0.27 -10.80 -13.84
CA GLY A 151 1.71 -10.61 -14.12
C GLY A 151 2.52 -9.95 -13.00
N LEU A 152 1.88 -9.53 -11.91
CA LEU A 152 2.51 -9.07 -10.68
C LEU A 152 2.64 -10.23 -9.68
N THR A 153 3.74 -10.26 -8.94
CA THR A 153 4.00 -11.21 -7.86
C THR A 153 4.30 -10.47 -6.57
N ALA A 154 3.43 -10.63 -5.57
CA ALA A 154 3.58 -10.11 -4.22
C ALA A 154 4.22 -11.18 -3.31
N THR A 155 5.33 -10.84 -2.68
CA THR A 155 6.12 -11.75 -1.83
C THR A 155 6.26 -11.19 -0.42
N LEU A 156 5.71 -11.89 0.57
CA LEU A 156 5.94 -11.67 1.99
C LEU A 156 7.05 -12.59 2.47
N GLN A 157 8.08 -12.03 3.12
CA GLN A 157 9.11 -12.82 3.79
C GLN A 157 8.60 -13.31 5.14
N ALA A 158 9.04 -14.48 5.60
CA ALA A 158 8.68 -14.98 6.92
C ALA A 158 9.15 -14.01 8.02
N GLY A 159 8.38 -13.91 9.11
CA GLY A 159 8.68 -12.95 10.17
C GLY A 159 7.82 -13.14 11.41
N ASN A 160 7.77 -12.11 12.25
CA ASN A 160 6.94 -12.03 13.45
C ASN A 160 5.93 -10.89 13.32
N LEU A 161 4.70 -11.12 13.76
CA LEU A 161 3.71 -10.06 13.90
C LEU A 161 4.16 -9.07 14.98
N ALA A 162 3.73 -7.82 14.87
CA ALA A 162 3.73 -6.89 15.98
C ALA A 162 2.60 -7.29 16.97
N THR A 163 2.80 -6.99 18.25
CA THR A 163 1.72 -7.09 19.24
C THR A 163 0.73 -5.94 19.04
N GLY A 164 -0.56 -6.25 18.93
CA GLY A 164 -1.59 -5.24 18.66
C GLY A 164 -1.74 -4.95 17.17
N THR A 165 -1.47 -3.72 16.74
CA THR A 165 -1.60 -3.31 15.33
C THR A 165 -0.27 -3.38 14.60
N GLY A 166 -0.30 -3.74 13.32
CA GLY A 166 0.90 -3.78 12.49
C GLY A 166 0.59 -3.88 11.02
N ASN A 167 1.63 -4.08 10.21
CA ASN A 167 1.53 -4.20 8.76
C ASN A 167 2.23 -5.47 8.27
N LEU A 168 1.64 -6.11 7.27
CA LEU A 168 2.33 -7.07 6.42
C LEU A 168 2.84 -6.32 5.19
N ILE A 169 4.13 -6.46 4.89
CA ILE A 169 4.78 -5.75 3.77
C ILE A 169 5.20 -6.80 2.75
N TYR A 170 4.58 -6.73 1.57
CA TYR A 170 4.89 -7.59 0.43
C TYR A 170 5.77 -6.81 -0.54
N ASN A 171 6.87 -7.40 -0.98
CA ASN A 171 7.61 -6.92 -2.15
C ASN A 171 6.85 -7.34 -3.40
N VAL A 172 6.49 -6.38 -4.24
CA VAL A 172 5.74 -6.62 -5.48
C VAL A 172 6.64 -6.39 -6.68
N SER A 173 6.72 -7.37 -7.56
CA SER A 173 7.51 -7.28 -8.79
C SER A 173 6.87 -8.05 -9.94
N GLY A 174 7.21 -7.69 -11.17
CA GLY A 174 6.81 -8.44 -12.37
C GLY A 174 6.55 -7.52 -13.56
N THR A 175 5.96 -8.07 -14.60
CA THR A 175 5.51 -7.31 -15.77
C THR A 175 3.98 -7.44 -15.86
N PRO A 176 3.21 -6.39 -15.54
CA PRO A 176 1.76 -6.44 -15.52
C PRO A 176 1.18 -6.83 -16.89
N THR A 177 0.16 -7.67 -16.88
CA THR A 177 -0.62 -8.01 -18.08
C THR A 177 -1.77 -7.04 -18.34
N VAL A 178 -2.02 -6.10 -17.42
CA VAL A 178 -3.03 -5.04 -17.50
C VAL A 178 -2.45 -3.73 -16.94
N SER A 179 -2.99 -2.58 -17.35
CA SER A 179 -2.68 -1.28 -16.76
C SER A 179 -3.72 -0.90 -15.71
N SER A 180 -3.31 -0.13 -14.69
CA SER A 180 -4.24 0.70 -13.91
C SER A 180 -5.14 1.53 -14.86
N PRO A 181 -6.44 1.71 -14.58
CA PRO A 181 -7.18 1.37 -13.35
C PRO A 181 -7.66 -0.09 -13.24
N THR A 182 -7.28 -1.00 -14.15
CA THR A 182 -7.75 -2.40 -14.09
C THR A 182 -7.33 -3.05 -12.76
N VAL A 183 -8.30 -3.56 -12.01
CA VAL A 183 -8.07 -4.13 -10.68
C VAL A 183 -7.22 -5.40 -10.75
N THR A 184 -6.21 -5.50 -9.88
CA THR A 184 -5.47 -6.73 -9.58
C THR A 184 -5.73 -7.13 -8.13
N ASN A 185 -6.11 -8.39 -7.93
CA ASN A 185 -6.48 -8.93 -6.62
C ASN A 185 -5.40 -9.88 -6.09
N PHE A 186 -5.01 -9.70 -4.83
CA PHE A 186 -4.12 -10.60 -4.09
C PHE A 186 -4.85 -11.22 -2.90
N THR A 187 -4.93 -12.55 -2.85
CA THR A 187 -5.52 -13.28 -1.71
C THR A 187 -4.50 -13.44 -0.59
N ILE A 188 -4.64 -12.60 0.44
CA ILE A 188 -3.77 -12.52 1.60
C ILE A 188 -4.16 -13.62 2.59
N ASN A 189 -3.18 -14.39 3.07
CA ASN A 189 -3.37 -15.42 4.10
C ASN A 189 -2.31 -15.25 5.18
N ALA A 190 -2.71 -14.73 6.34
CA ALA A 190 -1.78 -14.46 7.44
C ALA A 190 -2.50 -14.47 8.79
N GLY A 191 -1.82 -14.97 9.83
CA GLY A 191 -2.34 -14.94 11.19
C GLY A 191 -3.66 -15.69 11.41
N GLY A 192 -3.93 -16.72 10.60
CA GLY A 192 -5.20 -17.47 10.61
C GLY A 192 -6.38 -16.74 9.97
N LYS A 193 -6.13 -15.65 9.23
CA LYS A 193 -7.14 -14.86 8.52
C LYS A 193 -6.86 -14.85 7.02
N THR A 194 -7.93 -14.66 6.25
CA THR A 194 -7.89 -14.53 4.79
C THR A 194 -8.69 -13.32 4.35
N CYS A 195 -8.16 -12.53 3.42
CA CYS A 195 -8.90 -11.48 2.72
C CYS A 195 -8.30 -11.21 1.33
N THR A 196 -9.01 -10.46 0.50
CA THR A 196 -8.53 -10.06 -0.83
C THR A 196 -8.16 -8.59 -0.81
N ALA A 197 -6.89 -8.29 -1.10
CA ALA A 197 -6.41 -6.93 -1.32
C ALA A 197 -6.52 -6.59 -2.81
N SER A 198 -7.25 -5.52 -3.12
CA SER A 198 -7.44 -5.04 -4.49
C SER A 198 -6.55 -3.82 -4.73
N VAL A 199 -5.76 -3.83 -5.80
CA VAL A 199 -4.89 -2.73 -6.22
C VAL A 199 -5.13 -2.39 -7.69
N GLY A 200 -4.52 -1.32 -8.19
CA GLY A 200 -4.61 -0.94 -9.60
C GLY A 200 -5.62 0.15 -9.88
N ILE A 201 -6.70 0.24 -9.11
CA ILE A 201 -7.54 1.44 -9.01
C ILE A 201 -6.84 2.47 -8.11
N LYS A 202 -7.04 3.78 -8.36
CA LYS A 202 -6.64 4.86 -7.42
C LYS A 202 -7.45 4.66 -6.14
N ASN A 203 -6.94 3.80 -5.28
CA ASN A 203 -7.71 3.24 -4.18
C ASN A 203 -7.62 4.20 -3.01
N THR A 204 -8.72 4.94 -2.84
CA THR A 204 -9.09 5.68 -1.64
C THR A 204 -8.15 6.82 -1.24
N ILE A 205 -8.60 8.05 -1.54
CA ILE A 205 -8.10 9.26 -0.88
C ILE A 205 -8.28 9.07 0.64
N GLY A 206 -7.29 9.43 1.46
CA GLY A 206 -7.44 9.40 2.92
C GLY A 206 -8.46 10.43 3.42
N VAL A 207 -9.17 10.20 4.53
CA VAL A 207 -10.12 11.20 5.07
C VAL A 207 -9.37 12.49 5.39
N GLY A 208 -9.85 13.62 4.86
CA GLY A 208 -9.20 14.93 4.96
C GLY A 208 -8.12 15.18 3.91
N SER A 209 -7.68 14.17 3.17
CA SER A 209 -6.69 14.30 2.09
C SER A 209 -7.31 14.84 0.80
N GLU A 210 -6.47 15.46 -0.02
CA GLU A 210 -6.83 16.03 -1.32
C GLU A 210 -5.93 15.47 -2.42
N ILE A 211 -6.50 15.25 -3.60
CA ILE A 211 -5.79 14.99 -4.86
C ILE A 211 -6.01 16.20 -5.77
N TYR A 212 -4.94 16.64 -6.41
CA TYR A 212 -4.97 17.62 -7.50
C TYR A 212 -4.61 16.90 -8.80
N TRP A 213 -5.34 17.20 -9.86
CA TRP A 213 -5.07 16.70 -11.19
C TRP A 213 -5.18 17.84 -12.19
N TYR A 214 -4.35 17.79 -13.23
CA TYR A 214 -4.37 18.74 -14.33
C TYR A 214 -4.14 17.98 -15.65
N GLY A 215 -4.89 18.34 -16.68
CA GLY A 215 -4.70 17.80 -18.02
C GLY A 215 -5.18 18.73 -19.11
N THR A 216 -4.90 18.33 -20.35
CA THR A 216 -5.19 19.13 -21.54
C THR A 216 -5.76 18.29 -22.66
N ALA A 217 -6.65 18.88 -23.46
CA ALA A 217 -7.15 18.31 -24.70
C ALA A 217 -7.28 19.42 -25.77
N PRO A 218 -7.29 19.09 -27.07
CA PRO A 218 -7.63 20.06 -28.10
C PRO A 218 -9.02 20.66 -27.86
N ALA A 219 -9.28 21.92 -28.22
CA ALA A 219 -10.61 22.54 -28.10
C ALA A 219 -11.48 22.35 -29.36
N ASN A 220 -10.86 21.97 -30.47
CA ASN A 220 -11.50 21.68 -31.76
C ASN A 220 -12.01 20.23 -31.89
N VAL A 221 -12.22 19.54 -30.76
CA VAL A 221 -12.83 18.20 -30.70
C VAL A 221 -14.13 18.25 -29.90
N GLY A 222 -15.09 17.41 -30.29
CA GLY A 222 -16.45 17.38 -29.74
C GLY A 222 -17.46 17.24 -30.87
N SER A 223 -18.30 16.20 -30.80
CA SER A 223 -19.30 15.91 -31.84
C SER A 223 -20.47 15.07 -31.32
N GLY A 224 -20.68 15.08 -30.00
CA GLY A 224 -21.57 14.12 -29.32
C GLY A 224 -22.99 14.64 -29.10
N GLY A 225 -23.15 15.95 -28.95
CA GLY A 225 -24.38 16.47 -28.34
C GLY A 225 -24.55 15.98 -26.88
N LEU A 226 -25.56 16.53 -26.19
CA LEU A 226 -25.75 16.37 -24.74
C LEU A 226 -25.87 14.90 -24.28
N ASN A 227 -26.46 14.05 -25.13
CA ASN A 227 -26.88 12.69 -24.79
C ASN A 227 -26.31 11.62 -25.71
N ALA A 228 -25.18 11.86 -26.39
CA ALA A 228 -24.54 10.79 -27.17
C ALA A 228 -24.21 9.58 -26.28
N THR A 229 -24.84 8.46 -26.60
CA THR A 229 -24.59 7.15 -26.01
C THR A 229 -23.50 6.37 -26.75
N THR A 230 -23.19 6.76 -27.99
CA THR A 230 -22.04 6.26 -28.75
C THR A 230 -20.75 6.79 -28.15
N THR A 231 -19.96 5.89 -27.58
CA THR A 231 -18.63 6.20 -27.05
C THR A 231 -17.69 6.55 -28.20
N VAL A 232 -17.45 7.84 -28.40
CA VAL A 232 -16.34 8.35 -29.23
C VAL A 232 -15.18 8.62 -28.29
N PRO A 233 -14.10 7.81 -28.29
CA PRO A 233 -13.00 7.97 -27.34
C PRO A 233 -12.41 9.37 -27.32
N GLN A 234 -12.23 9.99 -28.49
CA GLN A 234 -11.69 11.34 -28.67
C GLN A 234 -12.54 12.44 -28.01
N ASN A 235 -13.81 12.16 -27.69
CA ASN A 235 -14.66 13.12 -26.98
C ASN A 235 -14.46 13.04 -25.47
N TYR A 236 -13.54 12.24 -24.95
CA TYR A 236 -13.24 12.18 -23.51
C TYR A 236 -11.86 12.74 -23.22
N MET A 237 -11.74 13.48 -22.12
CA MET A 237 -10.43 13.92 -21.60
C MET A 237 -9.52 12.72 -21.31
N SER A 238 -10.07 11.61 -20.82
CA SER A 238 -9.30 10.38 -20.57
C SER A 238 -8.61 9.77 -21.79
N TYR A 239 -8.99 10.15 -23.02
CA TYR A 239 -8.28 9.76 -24.23
C TYR A 239 -6.95 10.50 -24.39
N TYR A 240 -6.91 11.78 -24.01
CA TYR A 240 -5.71 12.62 -24.07
C TYR A 240 -4.89 12.57 -22.78
N ALA A 241 -5.53 12.29 -21.64
CA ALA A 241 -4.92 12.16 -20.33
C ALA A 241 -5.34 10.83 -19.66
N PRO A 242 -4.62 9.72 -19.91
CA PRO A 242 -4.98 8.40 -19.41
C PRO A 242 -4.99 8.26 -17.87
N ASP A 243 -4.35 9.21 -17.17
CA ASP A 243 -4.20 9.26 -15.71
C ASP A 243 -5.36 9.99 -14.99
N MET A 244 -6.45 10.27 -15.71
CA MET A 244 -7.67 10.88 -15.18
C MET A 244 -8.10 10.26 -13.83
N PRO A 245 -8.49 11.08 -12.84
CA PRO A 245 -8.80 10.57 -11.50
C PRO A 245 -9.92 9.52 -11.49
N VAL A 246 -9.64 8.40 -10.82
CA VAL A 246 -10.61 7.33 -10.56
C VAL A 246 -10.77 7.20 -9.05
N ILE A 247 -11.98 7.35 -8.52
CA ILE A 247 -12.29 7.12 -7.10
C ILE A 247 -13.15 5.87 -7.02
N GLU A 248 -12.66 4.84 -6.34
CA GLU A 248 -13.43 3.62 -6.08
C GLU A 248 -14.08 3.00 -7.35
N GLY A 249 -13.33 3.04 -8.45
CA GLY A 249 -13.78 2.50 -9.74
C GLY A 249 -14.72 3.41 -10.53
N VAL A 250 -14.95 4.66 -10.08
CA VAL A 250 -15.64 5.71 -10.84
C VAL A 250 -14.62 6.73 -11.33
N ARG A 251 -14.46 6.85 -12.64
CA ARG A 251 -13.65 7.90 -13.26
C ARG A 251 -14.43 9.20 -13.30
N LEU A 252 -13.82 10.28 -12.83
CA LEU A 252 -14.34 11.64 -12.92
C LEU A 252 -13.83 12.25 -14.22
N ASP A 253 -14.61 12.11 -15.30
CA ASP A 253 -14.20 12.44 -16.66
C ASP A 253 -14.87 13.71 -17.20
N ILE A 254 -14.30 14.27 -18.26
CA ILE A 254 -14.85 15.41 -19.00
C ILE A 254 -15.16 14.93 -20.42
N TYR A 255 -16.41 15.11 -20.83
CA TYR A 255 -16.88 14.75 -22.17
C TYR A 255 -17.12 15.98 -23.02
N PHE A 256 -16.45 16.08 -24.16
CA PHE A 256 -16.56 17.20 -25.10
C PHE A 256 -17.82 17.03 -25.96
N ILE A 257 -18.77 17.93 -25.74
CA ILE A 257 -20.06 17.92 -26.43
C ILE A 257 -19.88 18.43 -27.86
N ASP A 258 -19.21 19.58 -27.99
CA ASP A 258 -19.00 20.32 -29.24
C ASP A 258 -17.61 20.97 -29.28
N ASN A 259 -17.17 21.38 -30.46
CA ASN A 259 -15.97 22.19 -30.63
C ASN A 259 -16.17 23.58 -30.03
N VAL A 260 -15.14 24.13 -29.38
CA VAL A 260 -15.14 25.54 -28.98
C VAL A 260 -14.85 26.37 -30.22
N THR A 261 -15.77 27.26 -30.58
CA THR A 261 -15.62 28.13 -31.77
C THR A 261 -15.99 29.59 -31.50
N ALA A 262 -16.52 29.88 -30.31
CA ALA A 262 -16.89 31.22 -29.85
C ALA A 262 -17.16 31.22 -28.33
N SER A 263 -17.18 32.41 -27.75
CA SER A 263 -17.47 32.64 -26.34
C SER A 263 -18.90 32.21 -25.97
N GLY A 264 -19.07 31.65 -24.76
CA GLY A 264 -20.37 31.23 -24.24
C GLY A 264 -20.95 29.95 -24.88
N THR A 265 -20.12 29.11 -25.50
CA THR A 265 -20.56 27.83 -26.04
C THR A 265 -20.56 26.74 -24.96
N VAL A 266 -21.64 25.94 -24.88
CA VAL A 266 -21.63 24.69 -24.11
C VAL A 266 -20.70 23.74 -24.83
N SER A 267 -19.54 23.47 -24.26
CA SER A 267 -18.47 22.75 -24.98
C SER A 267 -18.13 21.40 -24.38
N GLU A 268 -18.50 21.17 -23.12
CA GLU A 268 -18.18 19.95 -22.41
C GLU A 268 -19.17 19.62 -21.29
N MET A 269 -18.97 18.49 -20.64
CA MET A 269 -19.82 18.02 -19.55
C MET A 269 -19.05 17.08 -18.64
N ILE A 270 -19.24 17.25 -17.34
CA ILE A 270 -18.65 16.36 -16.36
C ILE A 270 -19.42 15.03 -16.32
N ARG A 271 -18.70 13.91 -16.47
CA ARG A 271 -19.25 12.56 -16.42
C ARG A 271 -18.63 11.73 -15.30
N LEU A 272 -19.48 11.02 -14.57
CA LEU A 272 -19.05 9.86 -13.78
C LEU A 272 -19.09 8.63 -14.66
N VAL A 273 -17.94 8.00 -14.90
CA VAL A 273 -17.83 6.82 -15.76
C VAL A 273 -17.45 5.61 -14.92
N ASN A 274 -18.27 4.56 -14.93
CA ASN A 274 -17.95 3.33 -14.20
C ASN A 274 -16.91 2.50 -14.97
N VAL A 275 -15.73 2.37 -14.36
CA VAL A 275 -14.58 1.60 -14.87
C VAL A 275 -14.18 0.45 -13.95
N SER A 276 -15.02 0.15 -12.96
CA SER A 276 -14.69 -0.82 -11.90
C SER A 276 -14.72 -2.29 -12.36
N GLY A 277 -15.40 -2.59 -13.47
CA GLY A 277 -15.71 -3.97 -13.88
C GLY A 277 -16.94 -4.57 -13.18
N ALA A 278 -17.59 -3.83 -12.27
CA ALA A 278 -18.79 -4.25 -11.54
C ALA A 278 -19.81 -3.10 -11.46
N ASN A 279 -20.99 -3.36 -10.90
CA ASN A 279 -21.98 -2.29 -10.67
C ASN A 279 -21.54 -1.44 -9.48
N VAL A 280 -21.64 -0.11 -9.62
CA VAL A 280 -21.32 0.84 -8.55
C VAL A 280 -22.57 1.60 -8.15
N LYS A 281 -22.81 1.73 -6.85
CA LYS A 281 -23.88 2.57 -6.30
C LYS A 281 -23.33 3.96 -6.00
N VAL A 282 -23.95 4.98 -6.59
CA VAL A 282 -23.54 6.38 -6.41
C VAL A 282 -24.70 7.25 -5.96
N ASN A 283 -24.38 8.27 -5.16
CA ASN A 283 -25.26 9.40 -4.87
C ASN A 283 -24.46 10.67 -5.15
N PHE A 284 -25.10 11.68 -5.73
CA PHE A 284 -24.42 12.93 -6.00
C PHE A 284 -25.33 14.13 -5.84
N SER A 285 -24.71 15.25 -5.45
CA SER A 285 -25.28 16.58 -5.53
C SER A 285 -24.24 17.49 -6.18
N LEU A 286 -24.67 18.31 -7.13
CA LEU A 286 -23.83 19.21 -7.88
C LEU A 286 -24.33 20.64 -7.73
N LEU A 287 -23.38 21.54 -7.59
CA LEU A 287 -23.57 22.98 -7.72
C LEU A 287 -22.57 23.47 -8.75
N SER A 288 -23.06 24.11 -9.81
CA SER A 288 -22.21 24.89 -10.71
C SER A 288 -22.43 26.38 -10.47
N SER A 289 -21.61 27.22 -11.11
CA SER A 289 -21.82 28.68 -11.12
C SER A 289 -23.11 29.10 -11.85
N PHE A 290 -23.81 28.17 -12.53
CA PHE A 290 -25.01 28.45 -13.31
C PHE A 290 -26.24 27.67 -12.82
N ASN A 291 -26.10 26.37 -12.57
CA ASN A 291 -27.20 25.45 -12.29
C ASN A 291 -26.93 24.57 -11.04
N SER A 292 -27.97 23.85 -10.60
CA SER A 292 -27.86 22.83 -9.56
C SER A 292 -28.58 21.55 -9.99
N PHE A 293 -27.92 20.40 -9.83
CA PHE A 293 -28.46 19.09 -10.19
C PHE A 293 -28.16 18.06 -9.09
N GLY A 294 -28.97 17.01 -8.98
CA GLY A 294 -28.72 15.96 -7.99
C GLY A 294 -29.58 14.72 -8.21
N ALA A 295 -29.02 13.56 -7.87
CA ALA A 295 -29.73 12.29 -7.88
C ALA A 295 -29.22 11.37 -6.77
N SER A 296 -30.11 10.53 -6.25
CA SER A 296 -29.82 9.58 -5.18
C SER A 296 -30.16 8.16 -5.59
N ASN A 297 -29.42 7.20 -5.05
CA ASN A 297 -29.58 5.77 -5.29
C ASN A 297 -29.47 5.36 -6.76
N VAL A 298 -28.54 5.97 -7.50
CA VAL A 298 -28.31 5.63 -8.91
C VAL A 298 -27.43 4.38 -9.00
N TRP A 299 -27.91 3.38 -9.72
CA TRP A 299 -27.14 2.19 -10.08
C TRP A 299 -26.44 2.44 -11.40
N LEU A 300 -25.11 2.48 -11.37
CA LEU A 300 -24.29 2.64 -12.56
C LEU A 300 -23.69 1.30 -12.95
N GLY A 301 -24.18 0.71 -14.03
CA GLY A 301 -23.65 -0.52 -14.60
C GLY A 301 -22.24 -0.33 -15.16
N ASN A 302 -21.51 -1.43 -15.33
CA ASN A 302 -20.15 -1.38 -15.88
C ASN A 302 -20.14 -0.74 -17.29
N GLY A 303 -19.25 0.23 -17.52
CA GLY A 303 -19.15 0.97 -18.77
C GLY A 303 -20.23 2.04 -19.00
N GLN A 304 -21.20 2.19 -18.08
CA GLN A 304 -22.20 3.26 -18.14
C GLN A 304 -21.67 4.56 -17.52
N PHE A 305 -22.36 5.67 -17.80
CA PHE A 305 -22.02 6.99 -17.30
C PHE A 305 -23.23 7.78 -16.79
N ILE A 306 -22.96 8.81 -15.99
CA ILE A 306 -23.93 9.82 -15.55
C ILE A 306 -23.43 11.18 -16.00
N ASN A 307 -24.26 11.92 -16.72
CA ASN A 307 -24.09 13.34 -16.98
C ASN A 307 -24.42 14.10 -15.70
N LEU A 308 -23.47 14.85 -15.15
CA LEU A 308 -23.68 15.57 -13.91
C LEU A 308 -24.36 16.94 -14.13
N ASP A 309 -24.24 17.47 -15.35
CA ASP A 309 -24.77 18.76 -15.76
C ASP A 309 -25.49 18.65 -17.12
N ASN A 310 -26.22 19.69 -17.52
CA ASN A 310 -26.71 19.87 -18.89
C ASN A 310 -25.70 20.57 -19.81
N GLY A 311 -24.42 20.48 -19.45
CA GLY A 311 -23.28 20.97 -20.21
C GLY A 311 -22.70 22.25 -19.61
N ASN A 312 -21.37 22.30 -19.56
CA ASN A 312 -20.61 23.42 -19.02
C ASN A 312 -20.34 24.46 -20.11
N TYR A 313 -20.63 25.72 -19.80
CA TYR A 313 -20.26 26.86 -20.62
C TYR A 313 -18.78 27.17 -20.47
N ASN A 314 -18.03 27.17 -21.58
CA ASN A 314 -16.66 27.66 -21.63
C ASN A 314 -16.50 28.59 -22.85
N GLY A 315 -15.83 29.73 -22.67
CA GLY A 315 -15.54 30.66 -23.77
C GLY A 315 -14.12 30.46 -24.33
N ASP A 316 -13.91 30.85 -25.59
CA ASP A 316 -12.57 30.97 -26.18
C ASP A 316 -11.80 32.06 -25.43
N GLY A 317 -10.75 31.67 -24.69
CA GLY A 317 -10.02 32.58 -23.81
C GLY A 317 -9.57 33.88 -24.50
N LEU A 318 -9.34 34.93 -23.71
CA LEU A 318 -8.95 36.24 -24.25
C LEU A 318 -7.43 36.44 -24.18
N ASN A 319 -6.84 36.78 -25.32
CA ASN A 319 -5.42 37.12 -25.43
C ASN A 319 -5.14 38.55 -24.97
N MET A 320 -5.16 38.74 -23.66
CA MET A 320 -4.86 40.03 -23.04
C MET A 320 -3.35 40.23 -22.91
N THR A 321 -2.78 41.04 -23.79
CA THR A 321 -1.38 41.47 -23.76
C THR A 321 -1.23 42.85 -23.10
N THR A 322 0.01 43.29 -22.85
CA THR A 322 0.30 44.65 -22.34
C THR A 322 -0.15 45.77 -23.27
N SER A 323 -0.42 45.48 -24.55
CA SER A 323 -0.98 46.41 -25.53
C SER A 323 -2.50 46.27 -25.70
N SER A 324 -3.11 45.29 -25.04
CA SER A 324 -4.57 45.09 -25.09
C SER A 324 -5.27 46.12 -24.20
N THR A 325 -6.45 46.57 -24.62
CA THR A 325 -7.32 47.37 -23.76
C THR A 325 -7.83 46.46 -22.64
N PRO A 326 -7.60 46.76 -21.33
CA PRO A 326 -8.08 45.94 -20.23
C PRO A 326 -9.58 45.68 -20.36
N GLN A 327 -9.98 44.41 -20.26
CA GLN A 327 -11.38 44.04 -20.36
C GLN A 327 -12.11 44.52 -19.11
N SER A 328 -13.16 45.32 -19.30
CA SER A 328 -14.15 45.58 -18.27
C SER A 328 -15.25 44.52 -18.37
N ILE A 329 -15.52 43.77 -17.31
CA ILE A 329 -16.67 42.85 -17.24
C ILE A 329 -17.93 43.73 -17.15
N PRO A 330 -18.80 43.81 -18.18
CA PRO A 330 -19.98 44.66 -18.13
C PRO A 330 -21.01 44.07 -17.16
N ASP A 331 -21.76 44.96 -16.51
CA ASP A 331 -22.79 44.64 -15.53
C ASP A 331 -23.96 43.80 -16.12
N THR A 332 -24.12 42.59 -15.56
CA THR A 332 -25.32 41.75 -15.29
C THR A 332 -26.34 41.28 -16.34
N THR A 333 -26.21 41.48 -17.67
CA THR A 333 -27.24 40.91 -18.60
C THR A 333 -26.74 40.03 -19.75
N ILE A 334 -25.46 39.66 -19.80
CA ILE A 334 -24.89 38.87 -20.91
C ILE A 334 -24.33 37.54 -20.41
N LEU A 335 -24.97 36.46 -20.84
CA LEU A 335 -24.62 35.04 -20.60
C LEU A 335 -23.33 34.60 -21.32
N GLU A 336 -22.57 35.52 -21.91
CA GLU A 336 -21.65 35.22 -23.01
C GLU A 336 -20.19 35.04 -22.60
N PHE A 337 -19.81 35.15 -21.31
CA PHE A 337 -18.39 35.16 -20.89
C PHE A 337 -18.03 34.25 -19.70
N GLN A 338 -18.82 33.20 -19.42
CA GLN A 338 -18.65 32.45 -18.18
C GLN A 338 -17.90 31.14 -18.41
N ASN A 339 -16.75 30.97 -17.75
CA ASN A 339 -16.18 29.65 -17.47
C ASN A 339 -16.95 29.07 -16.30
N GLU A 340 -17.65 27.97 -16.54
CA GLU A 340 -18.45 27.31 -15.53
C GLU A 340 -17.60 26.43 -14.61
N ILE A 341 -17.66 26.69 -13.31
CA ILE A 341 -16.99 25.87 -12.29
C ILE A 341 -18.02 24.93 -11.70
N THR A 342 -17.71 23.64 -11.66
CA THR A 342 -18.61 22.61 -11.15
C THR A 342 -18.07 22.00 -9.87
N THR A 343 -18.86 22.04 -8.80
CA THR A 343 -18.56 21.35 -7.54
C THR A 343 -19.53 20.20 -7.33
N VAL A 344 -19.00 19.01 -7.07
CA VAL A 344 -19.79 17.78 -6.90
C VAL A 344 -19.49 17.15 -5.55
N HIS A 345 -20.53 16.95 -4.74
CA HIS A 345 -20.50 16.08 -3.58
C HIS A 345 -20.94 14.69 -3.99
N LEU A 346 -20.09 13.69 -3.74
CA LEU A 346 -20.23 12.32 -4.23
C LEU A 346 -20.19 11.35 -3.06
N THR A 347 -21.15 10.42 -2.99
CA THR A 347 -21.04 9.26 -2.11
C THR A 347 -20.91 8.00 -2.95
N ILE A 348 -19.78 7.30 -2.79
CA ILE A 348 -19.46 6.05 -3.49
C ILE A 348 -19.15 5.02 -2.41
N ASN A 349 -19.85 3.88 -2.44
CA ASN A 349 -19.74 2.80 -1.43
C ASN A 349 -19.79 3.25 0.05
N GLY A 350 -20.47 4.36 0.35
CA GLY A 350 -20.61 4.91 1.71
C GLY A 350 -19.52 5.90 2.13
N HIS A 351 -18.52 6.15 1.29
CA HIS A 351 -17.52 7.20 1.49
C HIS A 351 -17.93 8.49 0.80
N TRP A 352 -17.63 9.63 1.42
CA TRP A 352 -18.05 10.94 0.94
C TRP A 352 -16.86 11.72 0.39
N TYR A 353 -17.03 12.25 -0.81
CA TYR A 353 -16.05 13.05 -1.53
C TYR A 353 -16.64 14.40 -1.95
N ARG A 354 -15.78 15.40 -2.10
CA ARG A 354 -16.05 16.62 -2.86
C ARG A 354 -15.06 16.71 -4.00
N ALA A 355 -15.55 16.90 -5.22
CA ALA A 355 -14.74 17.14 -6.40
C ALA A 355 -15.07 18.53 -6.98
N GLU A 356 -14.06 19.28 -7.34
CA GLU A 356 -14.18 20.60 -7.98
C GLU A 356 -13.50 20.52 -9.35
N PHE A 357 -14.25 20.87 -10.40
CA PHE A 357 -13.80 20.87 -11.78
C PHE A 357 -13.67 22.31 -12.25
N PHE A 358 -12.51 22.63 -12.79
CA PHE A 358 -12.19 23.93 -13.35
C PHE A 358 -11.63 23.74 -14.74
N THR A 359 -12.33 24.26 -15.75
CA THR A 359 -11.92 24.19 -17.15
C THR A 359 -11.80 25.57 -17.74
N VAL A 360 -10.77 25.76 -18.56
CA VAL A 360 -10.56 26.98 -19.34
C VAL A 360 -10.13 26.62 -20.75
N ILE A 361 -10.49 27.48 -21.70
CA ILE A 361 -9.99 27.40 -23.07
C ILE A 361 -8.88 28.41 -23.22
N ASP A 362 -7.71 27.94 -23.64
CA ASP A 362 -6.55 28.75 -23.93
C ASP A 362 -6.33 28.75 -25.45
N ASN A 363 -6.47 29.92 -26.08
CA ASN A 363 -6.22 30.12 -27.51
C ASN A 363 -4.73 30.34 -27.83
N ASN A 364 -3.82 30.03 -26.90
CA ASN A 364 -2.37 29.98 -27.11
C ASN A 364 -1.76 31.24 -27.75
N ASN A 365 -2.32 32.42 -27.50
CA ASN A 365 -1.91 33.68 -28.14
C ASN A 365 -2.09 33.72 -29.67
N THR A 366 -3.10 33.02 -30.17
CA THR A 366 -3.42 32.91 -31.59
C THR A 366 -4.88 33.33 -31.88
N THR A 367 -5.18 33.55 -33.15
CA THR A 367 -6.53 33.84 -33.67
C THR A 367 -7.18 32.62 -34.35
N ALA A 368 -6.47 31.50 -34.45
CA ALA A 368 -6.92 30.32 -35.19
C ALA A 368 -7.51 29.29 -34.22
N THR A 369 -8.84 29.10 -34.25
CA THR A 369 -9.56 28.21 -33.30
C THR A 369 -9.12 26.74 -33.32
N ASN A 370 -8.27 26.32 -34.26
CA ASN A 370 -7.70 24.98 -34.31
C ASN A 370 -6.50 24.78 -33.36
N ASP A 371 -5.93 25.85 -32.82
CA ASP A 371 -4.86 25.78 -31.81
C ASP A 371 -5.35 25.98 -30.37
N ASP A 372 -6.63 26.28 -30.19
CA ASP A 372 -7.26 26.35 -28.88
C ASP A 372 -7.10 25.02 -28.11
N ILE A 373 -6.72 25.11 -26.83
CA ILE A 373 -6.52 24.00 -25.92
C ILE A 373 -7.45 24.12 -24.72
N ARG A 374 -8.17 23.04 -24.41
CA ARG A 374 -8.84 22.83 -23.12
C ARG A 374 -7.80 22.53 -22.06
N ARG A 375 -7.79 23.30 -20.98
CA ARG A 375 -7.00 23.03 -19.77
C ARG A 375 -7.98 22.76 -18.64
N ALA A 376 -7.84 21.60 -18.00
CA ALA A 376 -8.74 21.18 -16.94
C ALA A 376 -7.95 20.89 -15.66
N GLY A 377 -8.42 21.45 -14.56
CA GLY A 377 -8.00 21.13 -13.20
C GLY A 377 -9.12 20.41 -12.45
N ILE A 378 -8.77 19.37 -11.69
CA ILE A 378 -9.69 18.68 -10.80
C ILE A 378 -9.08 18.60 -9.41
N VAL A 379 -9.83 19.03 -8.40
CA VAL A 379 -9.48 18.85 -6.99
C VAL A 379 -10.47 17.86 -6.38
N ILE A 380 -9.98 16.86 -5.66
CA ILE A 380 -10.82 15.84 -5.04
C ILE A 380 -10.42 15.69 -3.58
N LYS A 381 -11.37 15.93 -2.67
CA LYS A 381 -11.21 15.75 -1.24
C LYS A 381 -12.06 14.60 -0.73
N ARG A 382 -11.52 13.74 0.14
CA ARG A 382 -12.36 12.84 0.93
C ARG A 382 -12.81 13.51 2.22
N LEU A 383 -14.12 13.51 2.42
CA LEU A 383 -14.80 14.09 3.58
C LEU A 383 -15.18 13.03 4.63
N LYS A 384 -15.42 11.78 4.22
CA LYS A 384 -15.74 10.65 5.12
C LYS A 384 -15.26 9.31 4.57
#